data_AF-A0A8H3CSL0-F1
#
_entry.id   AF-A0A8H3CSL0-F1
#
_cell.length_a   1.000
_cell.length_b   1.000
_cell.length_c   1.000
_cell.angle_alpha   90.00
_cell.angle_beta   90.00
_cell.angle_gamma   90.00
#
_symmetry.space_group_name_H-M   'P 1'
#
loop_
_entity.id
_entity.type
_entity.pdbx_description
1 polymer ?
#
loop_
_entity_poly.entity_id
_entity_poly.type
_entity_poly.pdbx_seq_one_letter_code
_entity_poly.pdbx_strand_id
1 'polypeptide(L)'
;MNTYSKKVSASSTQGASGGHSPSDHMESLVKGHFISWAASDASNPPNQPQDLQHRTATNYYEEVLEDSKVMNNYLEQIGTYIAQTVYGYTDGPYFMDSLPDGYKLYRHHSQPENAKKPRSKG
;
A
#
# COMPACT_ATOMS: atom_id res chain seq x y z
N MET A 1 36.38 36.86 20.17
CA MET A 1 35.86 37.13 18.81
C MET A 1 36.55 36.19 17.82
N ASN A 2 35.74 35.60 16.95
CA ASN A 2 36.03 34.92 15.68
C ASN A 2 36.62 33.49 15.67
N THR A 3 35.67 32.54 15.61
CA THR A 3 35.56 31.31 14.78
C THR A 3 36.51 31.13 13.59
N TYR A 4 36.90 29.89 13.28
CA TYR A 4 36.57 29.18 12.02
C TYR A 4 36.78 27.65 12.12
N SER A 5 35.77 26.92 11.65
CA SER A 5 35.65 25.46 11.56
C SER A 5 36.56 24.83 10.51
N LYS A 6 36.99 23.57 10.73
CA LYS A 6 37.29 22.63 9.65
C LYS A 6 36.93 21.20 10.08
N LYS A 7 35.74 20.73 9.68
CA LYS A 7 35.37 19.31 9.73
C LYS A 7 36.07 18.62 8.56
N VAL A 8 36.96 17.67 8.86
CA VAL A 8 37.51 16.74 7.87
C VAL A 8 36.69 15.45 7.96
N SER A 9 35.96 15.16 6.89
CA SER A 9 35.27 13.88 6.72
C SER A 9 36.29 12.77 6.48
N ALA A 10 36.38 11.81 7.39
CA ALA A 10 37.05 10.54 7.13
C ALA A 10 36.00 9.54 6.63
N SER A 11 36.00 9.32 5.31
CA SER A 11 35.32 8.19 4.67
C SER A 11 35.97 6.91 5.19
N SER A 12 35.19 6.08 5.89
CA SER A 12 35.60 4.73 6.26
C SER A 12 34.81 3.76 5.38
N THR A 13 35.49 3.29 4.34
CA THR A 13 35.07 2.15 3.53
C THR A 13 35.10 0.90 4.42
N GLN A 14 33.92 0.36 4.75
CA GLN A 14 33.80 -1.01 5.24
C GLN A 14 33.28 -1.90 4.11
N GLY A 15 34.17 -2.77 3.64
CA GLY A 15 33.90 -3.76 2.63
C GLY A 15 32.94 -4.84 3.13
N ALA A 16 32.17 -5.36 2.19
CA ALA A 16 31.27 -6.49 2.37
C ALA A 16 32.05 -7.80 2.55
N SER A 17 31.63 -8.62 3.51
CA SER A 17 31.46 -10.08 3.33
C SER A 17 30.93 -10.75 4.60
N GLY A 18 29.74 -11.35 4.49
CA GLY A 18 29.45 -12.70 5.00
C GLY A 18 29.26 -12.86 6.50
N GLY A 19 28.00 -12.75 6.94
CA GLY A 19 27.59 -13.20 8.28
C GLY A 19 26.15 -12.81 8.58
N HIS A 20 25.17 -13.35 7.84
CA HIS A 20 23.77 -13.24 8.24
C HIS A 20 23.56 -14.14 9.47
N SER A 21 23.86 -13.60 10.65
CA SER A 21 23.26 -14.05 11.90
C SER A 21 21.75 -13.90 11.76
N PRO A 22 20.93 -14.93 12.01
CA PRO A 22 19.48 -14.84 11.87
C PRO A 22 18.81 -14.02 13.00
N SER A 23 19.54 -13.18 13.73
CA SER A 23 19.05 -12.50 14.95
C SER A 23 18.87 -10.97 14.85
N ASP A 24 19.20 -10.31 13.74
CA ASP A 24 19.39 -8.84 13.76
C ASP A 24 18.38 -7.98 12.98
N HIS A 25 17.26 -8.51 12.47
CA HIS A 25 16.20 -7.67 11.89
C HIS A 25 14.80 -8.19 12.21
N MET A 26 14.43 -8.17 13.49
CA MET A 26 13.01 -8.03 13.85
C MET A 26 12.70 -6.52 13.84
N GLU A 27 12.69 -5.92 12.64
CA GLU A 27 12.14 -4.57 12.52
C GLU A 27 10.69 -4.61 13.01
N SER A 28 10.33 -3.67 13.90
CA SER A 28 8.98 -3.59 14.41
C SER A 28 8.04 -3.38 13.22
N LEU A 29 7.17 -4.36 12.96
CA LEU A 29 6.13 -4.29 11.93
C LEU A 29 5.11 -3.18 12.21
N VAL A 30 5.16 -2.57 13.39
CA VAL A 30 4.31 -1.44 13.76
C VAL A 30 5.19 -0.28 14.19
N LYS A 31 4.98 0.88 13.58
CA LYS A 31 5.66 2.14 13.90
C LYS A 31 4.62 3.24 14.09
N GLY A 32 4.26 3.50 15.34
CA GLY A 32 3.15 4.40 15.65
C GLY A 32 1.83 3.79 15.17
N HIS A 33 1.10 4.52 14.32
CA HIS A 33 -0.13 4.06 13.69
C HIS A 33 0.08 3.43 12.30
N PHE A 34 1.31 3.12 11.93
CA PHE A 34 1.65 2.48 10.66
C PHE A 34 2.01 1.01 10.87
N ILE A 35 1.48 0.13 10.02
CA ILE A 35 1.66 -1.33 10.06
C ILE A 35 2.26 -1.79 8.72
N SER A 36 3.29 -2.62 8.78
CA SER A 36 3.95 -3.22 7.63
C SER A 36 3.65 -4.72 7.52
N TRP A 37 3.81 -5.28 6.32
CA TRP A 37 3.70 -6.73 6.10
C TRP A 37 5.00 -7.44 6.46
N ALA A 38 4.89 -8.58 7.15
CA ALA A 38 6.04 -9.45 7.41
C ALA A 38 6.43 -10.29 6.19
N ALA A 39 5.43 -10.66 5.38
CA ALA A 39 5.58 -11.48 4.19
C ALA A 39 4.35 -11.31 3.29
N SER A 40 4.50 -11.69 2.02
CA SER A 40 3.42 -11.80 1.02
C SER A 40 3.46 -13.18 0.37
N ASP A 41 2.30 -13.74 0.10
CA ASP A 41 2.10 -15.02 -0.60
C ASP A 41 1.93 -14.85 -2.12
N ALA A 42 2.23 -13.66 -2.66
CA ALA A 42 2.08 -13.31 -4.08
C ALA A 42 2.88 -14.15 -5.09
N SER A 43 3.54 -15.22 -4.66
CA SER A 43 3.82 -16.38 -5.51
C SER A 43 2.55 -16.97 -6.16
N ASN A 44 1.37 -16.75 -5.55
CA ASN A 44 0.06 -17.08 -6.10
C ASN A 44 -0.88 -15.86 -6.01
N PRO A 45 -0.57 -14.75 -6.69
CA PRO A 45 -1.43 -13.60 -6.65
C PRO A 45 -2.77 -13.98 -7.31
N PRO A 46 -3.91 -13.51 -6.79
CA PRO A 46 -5.20 -13.81 -7.41
C PRO A 46 -5.21 -13.34 -8.87
N ASN A 47 -5.40 -14.28 -9.79
CA ASN A 47 -5.43 -14.02 -11.25
C ASN A 47 -6.60 -13.14 -11.71
N GLN A 48 -7.52 -12.81 -10.80
CA GLN A 48 -8.62 -11.89 -11.03
C GLN A 48 -8.62 -10.84 -9.93
N PRO A 49 -8.87 -9.56 -10.26
CA PRO A 49 -9.21 -8.54 -9.28
C PRO A 49 -10.37 -9.06 -8.41
N GLN A 50 -10.20 -9.02 -7.08
CA GLN A 50 -11.26 -9.48 -6.19
C GLN A 50 -12.44 -8.51 -6.25
N ASP A 51 -13.45 -8.88 -7.01
CA ASP A 51 -14.71 -8.15 -7.09
C ASP A 51 -15.58 -8.51 -5.88
N LEU A 52 -15.58 -7.64 -4.88
CA LEU A 52 -16.38 -7.79 -3.66
C LEU A 52 -17.89 -7.68 -3.91
N GLN A 53 -18.34 -7.30 -5.10
CA GLN A 53 -19.75 -6.98 -5.35
C GLN A 53 -20.52 -8.04 -6.13
N HIS A 54 -19.90 -9.15 -6.57
CA HIS A 54 -20.57 -10.18 -7.38
C HIS A 54 -21.38 -9.60 -8.56
N ARG A 55 -20.99 -8.42 -9.07
CA ARG A 55 -21.76 -7.74 -10.10
C ARG A 55 -21.37 -8.31 -11.45
N THR A 56 -22.30 -9.03 -12.04
CA THR A 56 -22.31 -9.56 -13.41
C THR A 56 -22.29 -8.48 -14.51
N ALA A 57 -21.97 -7.22 -14.18
CA ALA A 57 -21.88 -6.15 -15.14
C ALA A 57 -20.44 -6.07 -15.64
N THR A 58 -20.15 -6.80 -16.73
CA THR A 58 -19.02 -6.55 -17.64
C THR A 58 -18.68 -5.06 -17.70
N ASN A 59 -17.41 -4.64 -17.53
CA ASN A 59 -16.84 -3.49 -18.26
C ASN A 59 -15.30 -3.39 -18.25
N TYR A 60 -14.56 -3.06 -17.19
CA TYR A 60 -13.08 -3.26 -17.07
C TYR A 60 -12.54 -2.80 -15.72
N TYR A 61 -11.36 -3.29 -15.34
CA TYR A 61 -10.64 -2.89 -14.13
C TYR A 61 -9.52 -1.90 -14.49
N GLU A 62 -9.35 -0.87 -13.67
CA GLU A 62 -8.20 0.03 -13.74
C GLU A 62 -7.42 -0.05 -12.44
N GLU A 63 -6.09 -0.19 -12.55
CA GLU A 63 -5.20 -0.18 -11.40
C GLU A 63 -5.24 1.18 -10.70
N VAL A 64 -5.32 1.16 -9.38
CA VAL A 64 -5.31 2.36 -8.55
C VAL A 64 -3.86 2.79 -8.32
N LEU A 65 -3.56 4.06 -8.58
CA LEU A 65 -2.23 4.63 -8.35
C LEU A 65 -1.84 4.56 -6.86
N GLU A 66 -0.59 4.20 -6.60
CA GLU A 66 -0.02 3.91 -5.27
C GLU A 66 -0.15 5.08 -4.28
N ASP A 67 -0.19 6.33 -4.76
CA ASP A 67 -0.34 7.53 -3.91
C ASP A 67 -1.73 8.20 -4.00
N SER A 68 -2.69 7.54 -4.63
CA SER A 68 -4.02 8.12 -4.78
C SER A 68 -4.75 8.18 -3.44
N LYS A 69 -5.65 9.17 -3.29
CA LYS A 69 -6.56 9.24 -2.13
C LYS A 69 -7.35 7.94 -1.93
N VAL A 70 -7.67 7.24 -3.02
CA VAL A 70 -8.38 5.95 -2.97
C VAL A 70 -7.50 4.88 -2.34
N MET A 71 -6.22 4.79 -2.73
CA MET A 71 -5.26 3.87 -2.11
C MET A 71 -5.08 4.18 -0.62
N ASN A 72 -4.82 5.44 -0.27
CA ASN A 72 -4.60 5.83 1.13
C ASN A 72 -5.81 5.52 2.02
N ASN A 73 -7.03 5.78 1.54
CA ASN A 73 -8.25 5.41 2.25
C ASN A 73 -8.39 3.89 2.45
N TYR A 74 -7.97 3.09 1.47
CA TYR A 74 -8.01 1.64 1.56
C TYR A 74 -6.98 1.11 2.58
N LEU A 75 -5.76 1.65 2.56
CA LEU A 75 -4.71 1.31 3.52
C LEU A 75 -5.09 1.69 4.96
N GLU A 76 -5.80 2.81 5.14
CA GLU A 76 -6.38 3.19 6.44
C GLU A 76 -7.44 2.19 6.93
N GLN A 77 -8.35 1.78 6.05
CA GLN A 77 -9.41 0.82 6.41
C GLN A 77 -8.83 -0.52 6.83
N ILE A 78 -7.86 -1.05 6.07
CA ILE A 78 -7.20 -2.30 6.42
C ILE A 78 -6.36 -2.15 7.68
N GLY A 79 -5.56 -1.10 7.78
CA GLY A 79 -4.69 -0.89 8.95
C GLY A 79 -5.49 -0.82 10.24
N THR A 80 -6.59 -0.04 10.23
CA THR A 80 -7.50 0.09 11.38
C THR A 80 -8.19 -1.23 11.70
N TYR A 81 -8.66 -1.96 10.68
CA TYR A 81 -9.27 -3.27 10.89
C TYR A 81 -8.31 -4.28 11.53
N ILE A 82 -7.05 -4.33 11.05
CA ILE A 82 -6.02 -5.21 11.61
C ILE A 82 -5.69 -4.79 13.05
N ALA A 83 -5.47 -3.50 13.30
CA ALA A 83 -5.18 -2.99 14.65
C ALA A 83 -6.32 -3.34 15.63
N GLN A 84 -7.57 -3.14 15.22
CA GLN A 84 -8.73 -3.48 16.04
C GLN A 84 -8.84 -4.99 16.28
N THR A 85 -8.53 -5.81 15.28
CA THR A 85 -8.59 -7.27 15.39
C THR A 85 -7.51 -7.82 16.30
N VAL A 86 -6.28 -7.28 16.21
CA VAL A 86 -5.13 -7.77 16.97
C VAL A 86 -5.13 -7.23 18.40
N TYR A 87 -5.44 -5.94 18.59
CA TYR A 87 -5.38 -5.29 19.91
C TYR A 87 -6.72 -5.25 20.63
N GLY A 88 -7.83 -5.53 19.95
CA GLY A 88 -9.20 -5.45 20.50
C GLY A 88 -9.74 -4.02 20.65
N TYR A 89 -8.91 -2.99 20.43
CA TYR A 89 -9.28 -1.58 20.42
C TYR A 89 -8.32 -0.77 19.55
N THR A 90 -8.71 0.44 19.17
CA THR A 90 -7.87 1.41 18.47
C THR A 90 -8.00 2.79 19.12
N ASP A 91 -6.89 3.49 19.29
CA ASP A 91 -6.81 4.87 19.81
C ASP A 91 -6.90 5.94 18.72
N GLY A 92 -6.95 5.52 17.45
CA GLY A 92 -7.04 6.36 16.25
C GLY A 92 -7.07 5.51 14.99
N PRO A 93 -7.06 6.13 13.79
CA PRO A 93 -6.90 5.41 12.54
C PRO A 93 -5.48 4.82 12.44
N TYR A 94 -5.39 3.58 11.97
CA TYR A 94 -4.13 2.92 11.62
C TYR A 94 -4.05 2.74 10.11
N PHE A 95 -2.84 2.80 9.57
CA PHE A 95 -2.57 2.72 8.15
C PHE A 95 -1.65 1.54 7.88
N MET A 96 -1.90 0.81 6.79
CA MET A 96 -0.89 -0.05 6.21
C MET A 96 0.13 0.80 5.44
N ASP A 97 1.42 0.48 5.54
CA ASP A 97 2.47 1.20 4.81
C ASP A 97 2.32 1.03 3.28
N SER A 98 1.84 -0.13 2.86
CA SER A 98 1.64 -0.49 1.45
C SER A 98 0.73 -1.71 1.34
N LEU A 99 0.37 -2.07 0.11
CA LEU A 99 -0.17 -3.40 -0.19
C LEU A 99 0.93 -4.45 0.02
N PRO A 100 0.57 -5.71 0.32
CA PRO A 100 1.56 -6.78 0.32
C PRO A 100 2.24 -6.87 -1.05
N ASP A 101 3.51 -7.22 -1.08
CA ASP A 101 4.27 -7.37 -2.32
C ASP A 101 3.50 -8.19 -3.36
N GLY A 102 3.41 -7.71 -4.59
CA GLY A 102 2.72 -8.39 -5.70
C GLY A 102 1.19 -8.24 -5.71
N TYR A 103 0.59 -7.58 -4.71
CA TYR A 103 -0.83 -7.22 -4.73
C TYR A 103 -1.05 -5.84 -5.37
N LYS A 104 -2.18 -5.71 -6.06
CA LYS A 104 -2.61 -4.46 -6.71
C LYS A 104 -4.07 -4.19 -6.40
N LEU A 105 -4.40 -2.93 -6.16
CA LEU A 105 -5.78 -2.49 -5.98
C LEU A 105 -6.36 -2.07 -7.34
N TYR A 106 -7.58 -2.49 -7.62
CA TYR A 106 -8.28 -2.14 -8.85
C TYR A 106 -9.61 -1.47 -8.53
N ARG A 107 -9.95 -0.45 -9.32
CA ARG A 107 -11.29 0.15 -9.30
C ARG A 107 -12.13 -0.38 -10.45
N HIS A 108 -13.40 -0.63 -10.16
CA HIS A 108 -14.39 -1.07 -11.15
C HIS A 108 -15.09 0.16 -11.77
N HIS A 109 -15.15 0.24 -13.09
CA HIS A 109 -15.91 1.26 -13.81
C HIS A 109 -17.11 0.66 -14.54
N SER A 110 -18.28 1.27 -14.36
CA SER A 110 -19.39 1.11 -15.30
C SER A 110 -19.18 2.05 -16.49
N GLN A 111 -19.24 1.55 -17.71
CA GLN A 111 -19.25 2.40 -18.90
C GLN A 111 -20.43 3.38 -18.80
N PRO A 112 -20.27 4.67 -19.14
CA PRO A 112 -21.42 5.56 -19.25
C PRO A 112 -22.36 4.98 -20.33
N GLU A 113 -23.65 4.83 -19.99
CA GLU A 113 -24.68 4.52 -21.00
C GLU A 113 -24.51 5.52 -22.14
N ASN A 114 -24.25 5.02 -23.35
CA ASN A 114 -24.16 5.82 -24.56
C ASN A 114 -25.30 6.85 -24.58
N ALA A 115 -24.92 8.12 -24.66
CA ALA A 115 -25.80 9.25 -24.85
C ALA A 115 -26.84 8.90 -25.94
N LYS A 116 -28.10 8.71 -25.53
CA LYS A 116 -29.19 8.52 -26.47
C LYS A 116 -29.21 9.74 -27.40
N LYS A 117 -28.96 9.48 -28.69
CA LYS A 117 -28.95 10.44 -29.82
C LYS A 117 -30.02 11.53 -29.66
N PRO A 118 -29.74 12.79 -30.02
CA PRO A 118 -30.78 13.81 -30.06
C PRO A 118 -31.89 13.34 -31.02
N ARG A 119 -33.14 13.33 -30.54
CA ARG A 119 -34.32 13.07 -31.37
C ARG A 119 -34.33 14.10 -32.50
N SER A 120 -34.10 13.64 -33.73
CA SER A 120 -34.48 14.38 -34.93
C SER A 120 -35.99 14.62 -34.84
N LYS A 121 -36.40 15.90 -34.85
CA LYS A 121 -37.79 16.29 -35.03
C LYS A 121 -38.17 16.00 -36.48
N GLY A 122 -39.16 15.14 -36.68
CA GLY A 122 -39.97 15.03 -37.88
C GLY A 122 -41.37 15.51 -37.56
#